data_AF-A0A2S5Y948-F1
#
_entry.id   AF-A0A2S5Y948-F1
#
_cell.length_a   1.000
_cell.length_b   1.000
_cell.length_c   1.000
_cell.angle_alpha   90.00
_cell.angle_beta   90.00
_cell.angle_gamma   90.00
#
_symmetry.space_group_name_H-M   'P 1'
#
loop_
_entity.id
_entity.type
_entity.pdbx_description
1 polymer ?
#
loop_
_entity_poly.entity_id
_entity_poly.type
_entity_poly.pdbx_seq_one_letter_code
_entity_poly.pdbx_strand_id
1 'polypeptide(L)' 'MVDGTDFPTRNRAVAGRDNYSGKRHRQGLHVQIASDLNGILLCVSDPIPAARHDRAAITLCGQEPARDRTE' A
#
# COMPACT_ATOMS: atom_id res chain seq x y z
N MET A 1 -9.19 -10.76 0.98
CA MET A 1 -8.92 -9.61 1.87
C MET A 1 -7.78 -8.79 1.29
N VAL A 2 -7.83 -7.46 1.37
CA VAL A 2 -6.74 -6.57 0.91
C VAL A 2 -6.41 -5.60 2.04
N ASP A 3 -5.14 -5.49 2.40
CA ASP A 3 -4.65 -4.57 3.43
C ASP A 3 -3.35 -3.85 3.01
N GLY A 4 -3.20 -2.64 3.52
CA GLY A 4 -2.10 -1.74 3.23
C GLY A 4 -1.06 -1.68 4.36
N THR A 5 0.21 -1.87 4.05
CA THR A 5 1.32 -1.81 5.03
C THR A 5 2.32 -0.69 4.73
N ASP A 6 2.57 0.15 5.74
CA ASP A 6 3.55 1.26 5.70
C ASP A 6 4.97 0.82 6.11
N PHE A 7 5.94 0.98 5.21
CA PHE A 7 7.37 0.75 5.45
C PHE A 7 8.15 2.07 5.63
N PRO A 8 8.78 2.31 6.80
CA PRO A 8 9.55 3.53 7.03
C PRO A 8 10.88 3.51 6.27
N THR A 9 11.14 4.53 5.44
CA THR A 9 12.37 4.63 4.64
C THR A 9 13.44 5.55 5.23
N ARG A 10 13.08 6.36 6.26
CA ARG A 10 13.96 7.25 7.04
C ARG A 10 14.73 8.31 6.24
N ASN A 11 14.68 8.33 4.90
CA ASN A 11 15.47 9.21 4.04
C ASN A 11 14.65 10.37 3.44
N ARG A 12 14.33 11.36 4.29
CA ARG A 12 13.54 12.56 3.91
C ARG A 12 14.23 13.48 2.91
N ALA A 13 15.56 13.58 2.98
CA ALA A 13 16.32 14.51 2.16
C ALA A 13 16.29 14.14 0.68
N VAL A 14 16.23 12.84 0.37
CA VAL A 14 16.24 12.33 -1.02
C VAL A 14 14.82 12.12 -1.56
N ALA A 15 13.87 11.74 -0.71
CA ALA A 15 12.53 11.33 -1.15
C ALA A 15 11.51 12.48 -1.32
N GLY A 16 11.85 13.70 -0.91
CA GLY A 16 10.94 14.85 -1.00
C GLY A 16 9.66 14.68 -0.14
N ARG A 17 8.57 15.35 -0.56
CA ARG A 17 7.25 15.24 0.09
C ARG A 17 6.44 14.05 -0.40
N ASP A 18 6.80 13.46 -1.54
CA ASP A 18 5.97 12.46 -2.21
C ASP A 18 5.82 11.18 -1.39
N ASN A 19 6.87 10.80 -0.65
CA ASN A 19 6.86 9.64 0.26
C ASN A 19 6.45 10.00 1.70
N TYR A 20 6.06 11.24 1.98
CA TYR A 20 5.67 11.64 3.33
C TYR A 20 4.25 11.16 3.62
N SER A 21 4.11 10.20 4.54
CA SER A 21 2.81 9.78 5.04
C SER A 21 2.27 10.83 6.01
N GLY A 22 1.20 11.51 5.61
CA GLY A 22 0.47 12.43 6.49
C GLY A 22 -0.16 11.73 7.70
N LYS A 23 -0.54 10.45 7.57
CA LYS A 23 -1.15 9.67 8.67
C LYS A 23 -0.14 9.25 9.73
N ARG A 24 1.07 8.88 9.31
CA ARG A 24 2.13 8.37 10.20
C ARG A 24 3.19 9.42 10.56
N HIS A 25 3.06 10.63 10.02
CA HIS A 25 4.00 11.75 10.17
C HIS A 25 5.47 11.37 9.90
N ARG A 26 5.70 10.48 8.94
CA ARG A 26 7.05 9.97 8.60
C ARG A 26 7.17 9.63 7.12
N GLN A 27 8.40 9.57 6.65
CA GLN A 27 8.72 9.09 5.31
C GLN A 27 8.55 7.59 5.22
N GLY A 28 7.87 7.13 4.17
CA GLY A 28 7.68 5.71 3.94
C GLY A 28 7.18 5.37 2.55
N LEU A 29 7.22 4.08 2.27
CA LEU A 29 6.56 3.46 1.14
C LEU A 29 5.40 2.63 1.67
N HIS A 30 4.41 2.44 0.83
CA HIS A 30 3.22 1.69 1.14
C HIS A 30 3.13 0.53 0.15
N VAL A 31 2.85 -0.67 0.64
CA VAL A 31 2.58 -1.85 -0.20
C VAL A 31 1.18 -2.37 0.12
N GLN A 32 0.51 -2.90 -0.89
CA GLN A 32 -0.79 -3.53 -0.77
C GLN A 32 -0.65 -5.04 -0.87
N ILE A 33 -1.23 -5.74 0.10
CA ILE A 33 -1.16 -7.19 0.23
C ILE A 33 -2.58 -7.72 0.07
N ALA A 34 -2.76 -8.69 -0.83
CA ALA A 34 -4.02 -9.41 -0.98
C ALA A 34 -3.85 -10.86 -0.54
N SER A 35 -4.85 -11.37 0.19
CA SER A 35 -4.95 -12.77 0.58
C SER A 35 -6.34 -13.32 0.27
N ASP A 36 -6.44 -14.66 0.18
CA ASP A 36 -7.73 -15.33 0.16
C ASP A 36 -8.40 -15.28 1.55
N LEU A 37 -9.61 -15.86 1.68
CA LEU A 37 -10.34 -15.93 2.94
C LEU A 37 -9.71 -16.88 3.97
N ASN A 38 -8.79 -17.75 3.54
CA ASN A 38 -8.05 -18.66 4.41
C ASN A 38 -6.72 -18.06 4.89
N GLY A 39 -6.41 -16.82 4.48
CA GLY A 39 -5.15 -16.14 4.82
C GLY A 39 -3.97 -16.50 3.93
N ILE A 40 -4.19 -17.17 2.79
CA ILE A 40 -3.16 -17.49 1.80
C ILE A 40 -2.86 -16.25 0.96
N LEU A 41 -1.58 -15.92 0.84
CA LEU A 41 -1.10 -14.77 0.07
C LEU A 41 -1.41 -14.95 -1.43
N LEU A 42 -2.14 -14.00 -2.01
CA LEU A 42 -2.49 -13.97 -3.43
C LEU A 42 -1.53 -13.06 -4.22
N CYS A 43 -1.26 -11.86 -3.72
CA CYS A 43 -0.32 -10.95 -4.35
C CYS A 43 0.18 -9.86 -3.40
N VAL A 44 1.35 -9.30 -3.73
CA VAL A 44 1.95 -8.13 -3.10
C VAL A 44 2.22 -7.12 -4.21
N SER A 45 1.79 -5.87 -4.00
CA SER A 45 2.05 -4.81 -4.97
C SER A 45 3.49 -4.31 -4.92
N ASP A 46 3.91 -3.62 -5.98
CA ASP A 46 5.11 -2.78 -5.92
C ASP A 46 4.95 -1.69 -4.84
N PRO A 47 6.06 -1.24 -4.23
CA PRO A 47 6.04 -0.14 -3.28
C PRO A 47 5.58 1.16 -3.95
N ILE A 48 4.56 1.79 -3.38
CA ILE A 48 4.05 3.09 -3.80
C ILE A 48 4.34 4.16 -2.73
N PRO A 49 4.29 5.46 -3.08
CA PRO A 49 4.48 6.53 -2.10
C PRO A 49 3.44 6.49 -0.97
N ALA A 50 3.88 6.54 0.29
CA ALA A 50 2.97 6.47 1.46
C ALA A 50 2.11 7.73 1.68
N ALA A 51 2.24 8.75 0.82
CA ALA A 51 1.31 9.88 0.77
C ALA A 51 -0.04 9.51 0.11
N ARG A 52 -0.14 8.35 -0.56
CA ARG A 52 -1.35 7.93 -1.26
C ARG A 52 -2.32 7.20 -0.33
N HIS A 53 -3.61 7.51 -0.46
CA HIS A 53 -4.69 6.82 0.24
C HIS A 53 -4.86 5.38 -0.26
N ASP A 54 -5.25 4.45 0.61
CA ASP A 54 -5.46 3.02 0.28
C ASP A 54 -6.40 2.79 -0.90
N ARG A 55 -7.40 3.67 -1.06
CA ARG A 55 -8.29 3.65 -2.23
C ARG A 55 -7.52 3.86 -3.54
N ALA A 56 -6.66 4.87 -3.58
CA ALA A 56 -5.85 5.15 -4.76
C ALA A 56 -4.80 4.06 -4.97
N ALA A 57 -4.19 3.57 -3.89
CA ALA A 57 -3.22 2.48 -3.92
C ALA A 57 -3.75 1.25 -4.63
N ILE A 58 -4.97 0.82 -4.30
CA ILE A 58 -5.53 -0.42 -4.84
C ILE A 58 -5.91 -0.31 -6.32
N THR A 59 -6.40 0.85 -6.77
CA THR A 59 -6.60 1.12 -8.20
C THR A 59 -5.26 1.12 -8.95
N LEU A 60 -4.22 1.75 -8.39
CA LEU A 60 -2.88 1.80 -9.00
C LEU A 60 -2.20 0.44 -9.08
N CYS A 61 -2.43 -0.41 -8.08
CA CYS A 61 -1.85 -1.74 -7.99
C CYS A 61 -2.68 -2.80 -8.72
N GLY A 62 -3.79 -2.42 -9.38
CA GLY A 62 -4.65 -3.35 -10.13
C GLY A 62 -5.32 -4.42 -9.26
N GLN A 63 -5.47 -4.16 -7.96
CA GLN A 63 -6.03 -5.11 -6.98
C GLN A 63 -7.54 -4.93 -6.76
N GLU A 64 -8.21 -4.14 -7.59
CA GLU A 64 -9.68 -4.02 -7.57
C GLU A 64 -10.40 -5.37 -7.69
N PRO A 65 -9.97 -6.32 -8.55
CA PRO A 65 -10.58 -7.65 -8.60
C PRO A 65 -10.39 -8.46 -7.31
N ALA A 66 -9.30 -8.23 -6.57
CA ALA A 66 -9.03 -8.91 -5.30
C ALA A 66 -9.81 -8.29 -4.13
N ARG A 67 -10.26 -7.04 -4.26
CA ARG A 67 -11.20 -6.39 -3.35
C ARG A 67 -12.63 -6.92 -3.49
N ASP A 68 -13.06 -7.15 -4.73
CA ASP A 68 -14.45 -7.50 -5.06
C ASP A 68 -14.74 -9.01 -5.01
N ARG A 69 -13.71 -9.83 -4.81
CA ARG A 69 -13.86 -11.25 -4.46
C ARG A 69 -14.36 -11.42 -3.03
N THR A 70 -15.64 -11.11 -2.86
CA THR A 70 -16.50 -11.53 -1.76
C THR A 70 -17.41 -12.63 -2.28
N GLU A 71 -16.84 -13.77 -2.65
CA GLU A 71 -17.56 -15.03 -2.90
C GLU A 71 -16.85 -16.15 -2.14
#